data_AF-A0A2E7R8R8-F1
#
_entry.id   AF-A0A2E7R8R8-F1
#
_cell.length_a   1.000
_cell.length_b   1.000
_cell.length_c   1.000
_cell.angle_alpha   90.00
_cell.angle_beta   90.00
_cell.angle_gamma   90.00
#
_symmetry.space_group_name_H-M   'P 1'
#
loop_
_entity.id
_entity.type
_entity.pdbx_description
1 polymer ?
#
loop_
_entity_poly.entity_id
_entity_poly.type
_entity_poly.pdbx_seq_one_letter_code
_entity_poly.pdbx_strand_id
1 'polypeptide(L)'
;MGGLEAGSVDANDHNHAPWEKKIDAIRNLLSKQNYFSVDELRRAIETLGPGVYDNLNYYERWTAAVTRLLQEKGVITTDELGRMMATVEREWREVRKS
;
A
#
# COMPACT_ATOMS: atom_id res chain seq x y z
N MET A 1 -5.89 8.71 16.08
CA MET A 1 -7.20 9.07 16.68
C MET A 1 -6.98 10.25 17.61
N GLY A 2 -7.69 11.36 17.44
CA GLY A 2 -7.48 12.56 18.27
C GLY A 2 -8.27 12.49 19.57
N GLY A 3 -7.63 12.83 20.70
CA GLY A 3 -8.30 12.96 22.00
C GLY A 3 -8.54 11.66 22.78
N LEU A 4 -8.07 10.51 22.28
CA LEU A 4 -8.11 9.24 23.00
C LEU A 4 -6.84 9.08 23.86
N GLU A 5 -6.95 8.37 24.98
CA GLU A 5 -5.78 7.92 25.73
C GLU A 5 -4.89 7.08 24.81
N ALA A 6 -3.66 7.54 24.61
CA ALA A 6 -2.64 6.78 23.91
C ALA A 6 -1.73 6.10 24.96
N GLY A 7 -1.40 4.83 24.73
CA GLY A 7 -0.36 4.16 25.51
C GLY A 7 1.02 4.76 25.29
N SER A 8 2.04 4.18 25.91
CA SER A 8 3.43 4.56 25.69
C SER A 8 3.82 4.44 24.22
N VAL A 9 4.53 5.45 23.69
CA VAL A 9 5.05 5.44 22.33
C VAL A 9 6.31 4.57 22.27
N ASP A 10 6.32 3.60 21.36
CA ASP A 10 7.56 2.93 20.97
C ASP A 10 8.32 3.82 19.98
N ALA A 11 9.54 4.23 20.35
CA ALA A 11 10.40 5.09 19.57
C ALA A 11 11.54 4.33 18.86
N ASN A 12 11.53 3.00 18.91
CA ASN A 12 12.55 2.20 18.24
C ASN A 12 12.53 2.41 16.73
N ASP A 13 13.72 2.42 16.15
CA ASP A 13 13.89 2.54 14.70
C ASP A 13 13.40 1.26 14.02
N HIS A 14 12.49 1.42 13.04
CA HIS A 14 11.91 0.31 12.31
C HIS A 14 12.79 0.00 11.09
N ASN A 15 13.44 -1.16 11.06
CA ASN A 15 14.21 -1.57 9.89
C ASN A 15 13.28 -1.92 8.72
N HIS A 16 13.19 -1.01 7.75
CA HIS A 16 12.28 -1.18 6.62
C HIS A 16 12.63 -2.35 5.72
N ALA A 17 11.65 -3.21 5.47
CA ALA A 17 11.78 -4.28 4.50
C ALA A 17 11.96 -3.71 3.07
N PRO A 18 12.65 -4.43 2.16
CA PRO A 18 12.88 -3.93 0.80
C PRO A 18 11.61 -3.55 0.03
N TRP A 19 10.49 -4.22 0.29
CA TRP A 19 9.21 -3.92 -0.37
C TRP A 19 8.57 -2.62 0.15
N GLU A 20 8.79 -2.26 1.42
CA GLU A 20 8.29 -1.02 2.02
C GLU A 20 8.93 0.20 1.34
N LYS A 21 10.24 0.11 1.08
CA LYS A 21 10.98 1.12 0.31
C LYS A 21 10.48 1.22 -1.13
N LYS A 22 10.09 0.09 -1.75
CA LYS A 22 9.54 0.07 -3.11
C LYS A 22 8.19 0.78 -3.18
N ILE A 23 7.26 0.50 -2.27
CA ILE A 23 5.95 1.15 -2.30
C ILE A 23 6.05 2.65 -2.02
N ASP A 24 6.94 3.08 -1.11
CA ASP A 24 7.21 4.51 -0.91
C ASP A 24 7.70 5.18 -2.20
N ALA A 25 8.68 4.56 -2.87
CA ALA A 25 9.19 5.08 -4.14
C ALA A 25 8.12 5.14 -5.24
N ILE A 26 7.28 4.11 -5.38
CA ILE A 26 6.16 4.07 -6.34
C ILE A 26 5.16 5.18 -6.04
N ARG A 27 4.75 5.32 -4.77
CA ARG A 27 3.81 6.36 -4.33
C ARG A 27 4.36 7.76 -4.61
N ASN A 28 5.64 8.00 -4.32
CA ASN A 28 6.31 9.26 -4.57
C ASN A 28 6.41 9.56 -6.08
N LEU A 29 6.72 8.57 -6.91
CA LEU A 29 6.76 8.71 -8.36
C LEU A 29 5.38 9.08 -8.93
N LEU A 30 4.34 8.33 -8.57
CA LEU A 30 2.98 8.55 -9.07
C LEU A 30 2.43 9.93 -8.65
N SER A 31 2.72 10.35 -7.43
CA SER A 31 2.36 11.69 -6.95
C SER A 31 3.08 12.79 -7.74
N LYS A 32 4.39 12.64 -8.01
CA LYS A 32 5.15 13.60 -8.84
C LYS A 32 4.64 13.68 -10.29
N GLN A 33 4.09 12.58 -10.79
CA GLN A 33 3.48 12.50 -12.13
C GLN A 33 1.99 12.90 -12.13
N ASN A 34 1.48 13.44 -11.01
CA ASN A 34 0.10 13.91 -10.86
C ASN A 34 -0.98 12.83 -11.08
N TYR A 35 -0.67 11.55 -10.87
CA TYR A 35 -1.69 10.50 -10.90
C TYR A 35 -2.71 10.67 -9.77
N PHE A 36 -2.27 11.16 -8.60
CA PHE A 36 -3.14 11.50 -7.48
C PHE A 36 -2.55 12.61 -6.61
N SER A 37 -3.42 13.34 -5.91
CA SER A 37 -3.03 14.28 -4.87
C SER A 37 -2.86 13.59 -3.50
N VAL A 38 -2.26 14.32 -2.54
CA VAL A 38 -2.16 13.86 -1.15
C VAL A 38 -3.55 13.67 -0.53
N ASP A 39 -4.51 14.52 -0.89
CA ASP A 39 -5.88 14.43 -0.37
C ASP A 39 -6.64 13.23 -0.93
N GLU A 40 -6.44 12.91 -2.21
CA GLU A 40 -6.98 11.69 -2.81
C GLU A 40 -6.39 10.43 -2.14
N LEU A 41 -5.08 10.42 -1.87
CA LEU A 41 -4.44 9.33 -1.14
C LEU A 41 -5.00 9.18 0.28
N ARG A 42 -5.18 10.30 1.01
CA ARG A 42 -5.75 10.28 2.36
C ARG A 42 -7.18 9.73 2.35
N ARG A 43 -8.02 10.22 1.43
CA ARG A 43 -9.39 9.70 1.23
C ARG A 43 -9.39 8.20 0.95
N ALA A 44 -8.49 7.73 0.08
CA ALA A 44 -8.40 6.32 -0.25
C ALA A 44 -8.01 5.46 0.97
N ILE A 45 -7.09 5.92 1.83
CA ILE A 45 -6.70 5.22 3.06
C ILE A 45 -7.86 5.17 4.07
N GLU A 46 -8.54 6.30 4.29
CA GLU A 46 -9.64 6.42 5.26
C GLU A 46 -10.86 5.60 4.85
N THR A 47 -11.04 5.33 3.55
CA THR A 47 -12.15 4.52 3.01
C THR A 47 -11.86 3.02 2.92
N LEU A 48 -10.70 2.55 3.36
CA LEU A 48 -10.39 1.11 3.41
C LEU A 48 -11.26 0.35 4.43
N GLY A 49 -11.89 1.05 5.37
CA GLY A 49 -12.86 0.50 6.32
C GLY A 49 -12.37 0.39 7.77
N PRO A 50 -13.26 0.01 8.71
CA PRO A 50 -12.91 -0.14 10.12
C PRO A 50 -11.93 -1.30 10.33
N GLY A 51 -10.97 -1.13 11.24
CA GLY A 51 -9.93 -2.14 11.55
C GLY A 51 -8.67 -2.07 10.67
N VAL A 52 -8.62 -1.20 9.67
CA VAL A 52 -7.45 -1.01 8.81
C VAL A 52 -6.26 -0.41 9.56
N TYR A 53 -6.53 0.50 10.49
CA TYR A 53 -5.48 1.10 11.31
C TYR A 53 -4.92 0.13 12.35
N ASP A 54 -5.70 -0.88 12.73
CA ASP A 54 -5.36 -1.86 13.77
C ASP A 54 -4.66 -3.10 13.20
N ASN A 55 -4.98 -3.46 11.94
CA ASN A 55 -4.50 -4.70 11.32
C ASN A 55 -3.44 -4.50 10.24
N LEU A 56 -3.32 -3.30 9.66
CA LEU A 56 -2.36 -3.03 8.58
C LEU A 56 -1.29 -2.03 9.02
N ASN A 57 -0.04 -2.35 8.70
CA ASN A 57 1.04 -1.40 8.83
C ASN A 57 0.88 -0.25 7.81
N TYR A 58 1.69 0.78 7.97
CA TYR A 58 1.62 1.99 7.16
C TYR A 58 1.80 1.73 5.65
N TYR A 59 2.75 0.86 5.30
CA TYR A 59 3.10 0.52 3.91
C TYR A 59 2.04 -0.37 3.26
N GLU A 60 1.38 -1.24 4.03
CA GLU A 60 0.24 -2.03 3.56
C GLU A 60 -0.96 -1.14 3.21
N ARG A 61 -1.27 -0.17 4.09
CA ARG A 61 -2.32 0.84 3.83
C ARG A 61 -2.04 1.63 2.55
N TRP A 62 -0.80 2.04 2.35
CA TRP A 62 -0.38 2.72 1.13
C TRP A 62 -0.51 1.86 -0.12
N THR A 63 -0.11 0.59 -0.03
CA THR A 63 -0.24 -0.35 -1.14
C THR A 63 -1.70 -0.46 -1.57
N ALA A 64 -2.61 -0.72 -0.63
CA ALA A 64 -4.04 -0.83 -0.89
C ALA A 64 -4.63 0.47 -1.48
N ALA A 65 -4.29 1.62 -0.90
CA ALA A 65 -4.80 2.91 -1.35
C ALA A 65 -4.31 3.31 -2.76
N VAL A 66 -3.02 3.07 -3.07
CA VAL A 66 -2.46 3.34 -4.40
C VAL A 66 -3.08 2.42 -5.44
N THR A 67 -3.21 1.12 -5.16
CA THR A 67 -3.89 0.18 -6.06
C THR A 67 -5.32 0.63 -6.36
N ARG A 68 -6.07 1.02 -5.33
CA ARG A 68 -7.44 1.52 -5.49
C ARG A 68 -7.49 2.76 -6.38
N LEU A 69 -6.63 3.76 -6.14
CA LEU A 69 -6.61 4.99 -6.93
C LEU A 69 -6.27 4.74 -8.40
N LEU A 70 -5.33 3.83 -8.68
CA LEU A 70 -4.99 3.47 -10.06
C LEU A 70 -6.14 2.75 -10.76
N GLN A 71 -6.92 1.93 -10.04
CA GLN A 71 -8.14 1.31 -10.55
C GLN A 71 -9.27 2.32 -10.78
N GLU A 72 -9.52 3.22 -9.83
CA GLU A 72 -10.51 4.30 -9.94
C GLU A 72 -10.26 5.20 -11.15
N LYS A 73 -8.98 5.41 -11.49
CA LYS A 73 -8.54 6.23 -12.63
C LYS A 73 -8.33 5.43 -13.93
N GLY A 74 -8.59 4.12 -13.91
CA GLY A 74 -8.46 3.25 -15.08
C GLY A 74 -7.02 3.04 -15.58
N VAL A 75 -6.01 3.29 -14.74
CA VAL A 75 -4.59 3.08 -15.08
C VAL A 75 -4.25 1.59 -15.07
N ILE A 76 -4.89 0.84 -14.16
CA ILE A 76 -4.86 -0.62 -14.13
C ILE A 76 -6.28 -1.13 -13.90
N THR A 77 -6.57 -2.31 -14.41
CA THR A 77 -7.81 -3.04 -14.11
C THR A 77 -7.60 -4.08 -13.02
N THR A 78 -8.69 -4.51 -12.37
CA THR A 78 -8.66 -5.63 -11.41
C THR A 78 -8.15 -6.92 -12.05
N ASP A 79 -8.50 -7.13 -13.32
CA ASP A 79 -8.12 -8.31 -14.10
C ASP A 79 -6.62 -8.31 -14.47
N GLU A 80 -6.05 -7.17 -14.89
CA GLU A 80 -4.60 -7.04 -15.10
C GLU A 80 -3.81 -7.27 -13.82
N LEU A 81 -4.28 -6.69 -12.70
CA LEU A 81 -3.66 -6.91 -11.40
C LEU A 81 -3.70 -8.40 -11.02
N GLY A 82 -4.85 -9.05 -11.18
CA GLY A 82 -5.03 -10.48 -10.89
C GLY A 82 -4.07 -11.37 -11.70
N ARG A 83 -3.94 -11.11 -13.01
CA ARG A 83 -2.99 -11.84 -13.87
C ARG A 83 -1.54 -11.66 -13.43
N MET A 84 -1.16 -10.44 -13.07
CA MET A 84 0.21 -10.17 -12.61
C MET A 84 0.47 -10.87 -11.27
N MET A 85 -0.47 -10.81 -10.32
CA MET A 85 -0.35 -11.50 -9.04
C MET A 85 -0.19 -13.02 -9.22
N ALA A 86 -0.97 -13.63 -10.10
CA ALA A 86 -0.84 -15.06 -10.42
C ALA A 86 0.52 -15.40 -11.06
N THR A 87 1.07 -14.49 -11.87
CA THR A 87 2.39 -14.64 -12.47
C THR A 87 3.49 -14.58 -11.41
N VAL A 88 3.47 -13.56 -10.56
CA VAL A 88 4.42 -13.40 -9.45
C VAL A 88 4.34 -14.61 -8.51
N GLU A 89 3.15 -15.08 -8.16
CA GLU A 89 2.98 -16.25 -7.29
C GLU A 89 3.60 -17.51 -7.92
N ARG A 90 3.37 -17.75 -9.21
CA ARG A 90 3.95 -18.87 -9.93
C ARG A 90 5.47 -18.80 -9.91
N GLU A 91 6.06 -17.65 -10.24
CA GLU A 91 7.51 -17.46 -10.24
C GLU A 91 8.12 -17.68 -8.85
N TRP A 92 7.48 -17.15 -7.80
CA TRP A 92 7.89 -17.37 -6.41
C TRP A 92 7.87 -18.85 -6.01
N ARG A 93 6.85 -19.60 -6.43
CA ARG A 93 6.75 -21.04 -6.15
C ARG A 93 7.86 -21.83 -6.84
N GLU A 94 8.23 -21.47 -8.06
CA GLU A 94 9.31 -22.16 -8.79
C GLU A 94 10.68 -21.86 -8.21
N VAL A 95 10.96 -20.60 -7.84
CA VAL A 95 12.22 -20.22 -7.17
C VAL A 95 12.40 -20.96 -5.84
N ARG A 96 11.31 -21.22 -5.11
CA ARG A 96 11.36 -21.88 -3.79
C ARG A 96 11.45 -23.42 -3.86
N LYS A 97 11.22 -24.02 -5.03
CA LYS A 97 11.39 -25.47 -5.27
C LYS A 97 12.81 -25.84 -5.71
N SER A 98 13.56 -24.88 -6.28
CA SER A 98 14.97 -25.02 -6.66
C SER A 98 15.91 -24.84 -5.47
#